data_AF-A0A256WKE0-F1
#
_entry.id   AF-A0A256WKE0-F1
#
_cell.length_a   1.000
_cell.length_b   1.000
_cell.length_c   1.000
_cell.angle_alpha   90.00
_cell.angle_beta   90.00
_cell.angle_gamma   90.00
#
_symmetry.space_group_name_H-M   'P 1'
#
loop_
_entity.id
_entity.type
_entity.pdbx_description
1 polymer ?
#
loop_
_entity_poly.entity_id
_entity_poly.type
_entity_poly.pdbx_seq_one_letter_code
_entity_poly.pdbx_strand_id
1 'polypeptide(L)'
;MITQKTLTLKARSRGFHLITQEIISVFELPEKGLLNNYRHIFEGADDLPAHIKTSLTQVSISIPIVNYRLALGTWQGVYLCEFRNYGGSRKLLLSLYE
;
A
#
# COMPACT_ATOMS: atom_id res chain seq x y z
N MET A 1 -17.63 13.79 -3.62
CA MET A 1 -16.37 14.23 -4.25
C MET A 1 -15.38 13.06 -4.30
N ILE A 2 -14.27 13.17 -5.04
CA ILE A 2 -13.16 12.20 -4.97
C ILE A 2 -11.88 12.96 -4.62
N THR A 3 -11.23 12.55 -3.54
CA THR A 3 -9.96 13.13 -3.05
C THR A 3 -8.87 12.06 -3.10
N GLN A 4 -7.72 12.34 -3.73
CA GLN A 4 -6.64 11.35 -3.88
C GLN A 4 -5.32 11.82 -3.24
N LYS A 5 -4.62 10.91 -2.57
CA LYS A 5 -3.28 11.11 -2.00
C LYS A 5 -2.37 9.91 -2.28
N THR A 6 -1.07 10.15 -2.48
CA THR A 6 -0.07 9.09 -2.69
C THR A 6 0.82 8.93 -1.47
N LEU A 7 0.82 7.74 -0.86
CA LEU A 7 1.72 7.36 0.23
C LEU A 7 2.91 6.58 -0.33
N THR A 8 4.14 7.00 0.00
CA THR A 8 5.35 6.19 -0.25
C THR A 8 5.76 5.50 1.05
N LEU A 9 5.56 4.18 1.12
CA LEU A 9 6.02 3.34 2.21
C LEU A 9 7.54 3.15 2.16
N LYS A 10 8.15 2.97 3.33
CA LYS A 10 9.56 2.55 3.45
C LYS A 10 9.77 1.19 2.77
N ALA A 11 11.00 0.96 2.28
CA ALA A 11 11.41 -0.35 1.80
C ALA A 11 11.31 -1.41 2.91
N ARG A 12 10.88 -2.62 2.55
CA ARG A 12 10.60 -3.72 3.49
C ARG A 12 11.02 -5.06 2.85
N SER A 13 11.49 -6.00 3.65
CA SER A 13 11.77 -7.38 3.21
C SER A 13 10.49 -8.21 3.14
N ARG A 14 10.58 -9.43 2.59
CA ARG A 14 9.48 -10.41 2.50
C ARG A 14 8.76 -10.58 3.84
N GLY A 15 7.44 -10.38 3.87
CA GLY A 15 6.62 -10.51 5.07
C GLY A 15 5.28 -9.80 5.00
N PHE A 16 4.50 -9.93 6.08
CA PHE A 16 3.24 -9.22 6.27
C PHE A 16 3.48 -8.05 7.23
N HIS A 17 3.38 -6.83 6.72
CA HIS A 17 3.71 -5.62 7.47
C HIS A 17 2.46 -4.81 7.76
N LEU A 18 2.13 -4.56 9.03
CA LEU A 18 0.96 -3.76 9.41
C LEU A 18 1.19 -2.29 9.04
N ILE A 19 0.36 -1.75 8.14
CA ILE A 19 0.47 -0.38 7.60
C ILE A 19 -0.71 0.53 7.98
N THR A 20 -1.66 0.06 8.79
CA THR A 20 -2.87 0.82 9.16
C THR A 20 -2.55 2.24 9.66
N GLN A 21 -1.54 2.40 10.53
CA GLN A 21 -1.18 3.70 11.07
C GLN A 21 -0.49 4.61 10.03
N GLU A 22 0.27 4.04 9.10
CA GLU A 22 0.86 4.80 7.97
C GLU A 22 -0.25 5.35 7.07
N ILE A 23 -1.30 4.56 6.79
CA ILE A 23 -2.47 5.00 6.02
C ILE A 23 -3.25 6.09 6.78
N ILE A 24 -3.52 5.91 8.07
CA ILE A 24 -4.24 6.90 8.89
C ILE A 24 -3.47 8.23 8.91
N SER A 25 -2.14 8.20 9.05
CA SER A 25 -1.31 9.42 9.12
C SER A 25 -1.34 10.29 7.85
N VAL A 26 -1.82 9.76 6.72
CA VAL A 26 -1.94 10.50 5.46
C VAL A 26 -3.25 11.30 5.36
N PHE A 27 -4.22 11.09 6.25
CA PHE A 27 -5.51 11.79 6.20
C PHE A 27 -5.56 13.12 6.97
N GLU A 28 -4.47 13.50 7.66
CA GLU A 28 -4.20 14.90 8.03
C GLU A 28 -3.62 15.67 6.81
N LEU A 29 -3.75 17.00 6.76
CA LEU A 29 -3.45 17.85 5.58
C LEU A 29 -2.27 18.81 5.87
N PRO A 30 -1.38 19.18 4.91
CA PRO A 30 -1.10 18.66 3.55
C PRO A 30 0.19 17.78 3.59
N GLU A 31 1.31 17.84 2.82
CA GLU A 31 1.77 18.54 1.60
C GLU A 31 2.97 17.76 0.96
N LYS A 32 3.23 17.92 -0.37
CA LYS A 32 4.43 17.45 -1.13
C LYS A 32 4.70 15.92 -1.18
N GLY A 33 5.39 15.35 -2.17
CA GLY A 33 5.82 15.90 -3.48
C GLY A 33 6.73 14.95 -4.31
N LEU A 34 6.45 14.84 -5.61
CA LEU A 34 7.32 14.44 -6.75
C LEU A 34 7.91 13.00 -6.90
N LEU A 35 7.65 12.43 -8.10
CA LEU A 35 8.53 11.72 -9.08
C LEU A 35 9.76 10.89 -8.60
N ASN A 36 10.07 9.69 -9.12
CA ASN A 36 10.47 9.48 -10.53
C ASN A 36 10.56 7.98 -10.97
N ASN A 37 10.62 7.77 -12.29
CA ASN A 37 11.13 6.64 -13.12
C ASN A 37 11.09 5.15 -12.64
N TYR A 38 10.48 4.30 -13.48
CA TYR A 38 10.67 2.84 -13.55
C TYR A 38 11.44 2.45 -14.82
N ARG A 39 12.18 1.33 -14.79
CA ARG A 39 12.74 0.65 -15.99
C ARG A 39 12.80 -0.86 -15.75
N HIS A 40 11.93 -1.63 -16.40
CA HIS A 40 11.98 -3.10 -16.42
C HIS A 40 12.98 -3.62 -17.45
N ILE A 41 13.84 -4.54 -17.05
CA ILE A 41 14.23 -5.79 -17.76
C ILE A 41 15.00 -6.67 -16.77
N PHE A 42 14.83 -8.00 -16.85
CA PHE A 42 15.34 -9.03 -15.93
C PHE A 42 14.75 -9.01 -14.50
N GLU A 43 13.64 -9.72 -14.34
CA GLU A 43 12.90 -9.94 -13.07
C GLU A 43 13.54 -10.98 -12.12
N GLY A 44 14.34 -11.90 -12.67
CA GLY A 44 15.04 -12.93 -11.88
C GLY A 44 14.11 -13.93 -11.17
N ALA A 45 14.65 -14.69 -10.22
CA ALA A 45 13.94 -15.80 -9.57
C ALA A 45 12.97 -15.37 -8.45
N ASP A 46 13.03 -14.11 -7.99
CA ASP A 46 12.26 -13.62 -6.83
C ASP A 46 10.92 -12.98 -7.21
N ASP A 47 10.82 -12.42 -8.43
CA ASP A 47 9.61 -11.74 -8.91
C ASP A 47 8.56 -12.71 -9.47
N LEU A 48 8.92 -13.76 -10.20
CA LEU A 48 7.92 -14.69 -10.77
C LEU A 48 7.00 -15.33 -9.69
N PRO A 49 7.51 -15.81 -8.52
CA PRO A 49 6.65 -16.25 -7.43
C PRO A 49 5.89 -15.10 -6.74
N ALA A 50 6.41 -13.87 -6.79
CA ALA A 50 5.75 -12.68 -6.25
C ALA A 50 4.56 -12.24 -7.11
N HIS A 51 4.68 -12.29 -8.44
CA HIS A 51 3.57 -12.01 -9.37
C HIS A 51 2.39 -12.94 -9.16
N ILE A 52 2.62 -14.26 -9.06
CA ILE A 52 1.57 -15.25 -8.81
C ILE A 52 0.87 -14.97 -7.46
N LYS A 53 1.64 -14.73 -6.39
CA LYS A 53 1.08 -14.38 -5.06
C LYS A 53 0.31 -13.06 -5.08
N THR A 54 0.80 -12.07 -5.81
CA THR A 54 0.13 -10.77 -5.98
C THR A 54 -1.23 -10.97 -6.64
N SER A 55 -1.32 -11.73 -7.74
CA SER A 55 -2.59 -12.05 -8.42
C SER A 55 -3.55 -12.92 -7.62
N LEU A 56 -3.06 -13.68 -6.63
CA LEU A 56 -3.87 -14.45 -5.67
C LEU A 56 -4.26 -13.64 -4.42
N THR A 57 -3.90 -12.36 -4.35
CA THR A 57 -4.26 -11.44 -3.26
C THR A 57 -4.86 -10.15 -3.81
N GLN A 58 -5.40 -9.29 -2.94
CA GLN A 58 -5.90 -7.98 -3.38
C GLN A 58 -4.76 -6.96 -3.48
N VAL A 59 -4.62 -6.37 -4.68
CA VAL A 59 -3.72 -5.22 -4.94
C VAL A 59 -4.31 -3.88 -4.49
N SER A 60 -5.61 -3.85 -4.20
CA SER A 60 -6.35 -2.71 -3.64
C SER A 60 -7.49 -3.22 -2.76
N ILE A 61 -7.83 -2.46 -1.72
CA ILE A 61 -8.97 -2.75 -0.83
C ILE A 61 -9.80 -1.48 -0.64
N SER A 62 -11.11 -1.66 -0.45
CA SER A 62 -12.01 -0.58 -0.02
C SER A 62 -12.36 -0.79 1.46
N ILE A 63 -12.34 0.29 2.24
CA ILE A 63 -12.63 0.27 3.68
C ILE A 63 -13.64 1.39 3.95
N PRO A 64 -14.84 1.09 4.49
CA PRO A 64 -15.79 2.13 4.86
C PRO A 64 -15.22 3.06 5.93
N ILE A 65 -15.63 4.33 5.91
CA ILE A 65 -15.33 5.30 6.95
C ILE A 65 -16.63 5.62 7.70
N VAL A 66 -16.61 5.47 9.02
CA VAL A 66 -17.75 5.72 9.91
C VAL A 66 -17.28 6.57 11.08
N ASN A 67 -17.95 7.70 11.33
CA ASN A 67 -17.60 8.66 12.37
C ASN A 67 -16.09 9.04 12.32
N TYR A 68 -15.64 9.43 11.13
CA TYR A 68 -14.25 9.83 10.81
C TYR A 68 -13.16 8.78 11.10
N ARG A 69 -13.52 7.49 11.21
CA ARG A 69 -12.57 6.39 11.43
C ARG A 69 -12.78 5.29 10.40
N LEU A 70 -11.69 4.60 10.04
CA LEU A 70 -11.76 3.35 9.25
C LEU A 70 -12.60 2.32 10.02
N ALA A 71 -13.61 1.74 9.37
CA ALA A 71 -14.55 0.78 9.95
C ALA A 71 -13.93 -0.63 10.05
N LEU A 72 -12.85 -0.76 10.81
CA LEU A 72 -12.15 -2.01 11.08
C LEU A 72 -12.69 -2.64 12.38
N GLY A 73 -12.93 -3.95 12.35
CA GLY A 73 -13.20 -4.75 13.55
C GLY A 73 -11.94 -4.95 14.40
N THR A 74 -12.12 -5.38 15.66
CA THR A 74 -11.08 -5.46 16.71
C THR A 74 -9.77 -6.16 16.29
N TRP A 75 -9.84 -7.13 15.37
CA TRP A 75 -8.70 -7.93 14.91
C TRP A 75 -8.32 -7.65 13.45
N GLN A 76 -8.89 -6.62 12.82
CA GLN A 76 -8.59 -6.25 11.44
C GLN A 76 -7.52 -5.17 11.36
N GLY A 77 -6.58 -5.35 10.44
CA GLY A 77 -5.56 -4.37 10.10
C GLY A 77 -5.28 -4.38 8.61
N VAL A 78 -4.75 -3.29 8.08
CA VAL A 78 -4.29 -3.21 6.69
C VAL A 78 -2.83 -3.63 6.65
N TYR A 79 -2.50 -4.60 5.80
CA TYR A 79 -1.15 -5.14 5.67
C TYR A 79 -0.58 -4.89 4.27
N LEU A 80 0.70 -4.51 4.20
CA LEU A 80 1.51 -4.72 3.00
C LEU A 80 2.02 -6.16 3.01
N CYS A 81 1.55 -6.96 2.07
CA CYS A 81 2.10 -8.28 1.76
C CYS A 81 3.30 -8.11 0.84
N GLU A 82 4.51 -8.01 1.38
CA GLU A 82 5.72 -7.97 0.56
C GLU A 82 6.18 -9.40 0.24
N PHE A 83 6.32 -9.70 -1.05
CA PHE A 83 6.69 -11.03 -1.53
C PHE A 83 8.12 -11.12 -2.05
N ARG A 84 8.81 -10.00 -2.32
CA ARG A 84 10.25 -10.00 -2.64
C ARG A 84 11.08 -10.10 -1.36
N ASN A 85 12.16 -10.86 -1.38
CA ASN A 85 13.13 -10.87 -0.29
C ASN A 85 13.73 -9.47 -0.08
N TYR A 86 13.99 -8.75 -1.18
CA TYR A 86 14.47 -7.38 -1.21
C TYR A 86 13.40 -6.46 -1.83
N GLY A 87 12.36 -6.14 -1.04
CA GLY A 87 11.31 -5.22 -1.45
C GLY A 87 11.76 -3.76 -1.38
N GLY A 88 11.70 -3.05 -2.51
CA GLY A 88 11.90 -1.60 -2.55
C GLY A 88 10.77 -0.82 -1.86
N SER A 89 10.85 0.51 -1.87
CA SER A 89 9.73 1.35 -1.41
C SER A 89 8.48 1.12 -2.27
N ARG A 90 7.31 1.13 -1.63
CA ARG A 90 6.02 0.87 -2.30
C ARG A 90 5.17 2.13 -2.30
N LYS A 91 4.57 2.48 -3.44
CA LYS A 91 3.68 3.62 -3.58
C LYS A 91 2.23 3.15 -3.59
N LEU A 92 1.43 3.64 -2.64
CA LEU A 92 0.00 3.38 -2.53
C LEU A 92 -0.78 4.63 -2.95
N LEU A 93 -1.77 4.47 -3.81
CA LEU A 93 -2.74 5.52 -4.12
C LEU A 93 -3.95 5.33 -3.22
N LEU A 94 -4.19 6.30 -2.33
CA LEU A 94 -5.36 6.36 -1.47
C LEU A 94 -6.41 7.23 -2.15
N SER A 95 -7.61 6.69 -2.37
CA SER A 95 -8.76 7.42 -2.91
C SER A 95 -9.88 7.45 -1.89
N LEU A 96 -10.23 8.65 -1.44
CA LEU A 96 -11.40 8.93 -0.62
C LEU A 96 -12.57 9.29 -1.54
N TYR A 97 -13.72 8.66 -1.28
CA TYR A 97 -14.97 8.90 -2.00
C TYR A 97 -15.97 9.48 -0.99
N GLU A 98 -16.56 10.62 -1.35
CA GLU A 98 -17.54 11.40 -0.57
C GLU A 98 -18.87 11.49 -1.34
#